data_AF-A0A962L2F8-F1
#
_entry.id   AF-A0A962L2F8-F1
#
_cell.length_a   1.000
_cell.length_b   1.000
_cell.length_c   1.000
_cell.angle_alpha   90.00
_cell.angle_beta   90.00
_cell.angle_gamma   90.00
#
_symmetry.space_group_name_H-M   'P 1'
#
loop_
_entity.id
_entity.type
_entity.pdbx_description
1 polymer ?
#
loop_
_entity_poly.entity_id
_entity_poly.type
_entity_poly.pdbx_seq_one_letter_code
_entity_poly.pdbx_strand_id
1 'polypeptide(L)'
;IDAVVLSTQHDPDVSLKDLQEAVMEEIIKPVLPANWLHEGTKYHINPTGRFIIGGPVGDAGLTGRKIIVDTYGGMARHGGGAFSGKDPSKVDRSAAYATRYVAKNIVAAGLADRCEIQVSYAIGVAEPTSISVNTFGTGKLPDEKIEALVREHFDLRPKGLIAMLDLKRPIYRKTAAYGHFGREDPDFSWERTDKAEALAAAL
;
A
#
# COMPACT_ATOMS: atom_id res chain seq x y z
N ILE A 1 -12.81 -15.60 -6.30
CA ILE A 1 -12.84 -15.11 -4.90
C ILE A 1 -13.56 -16.15 -4.07
N ASP A 2 -12.89 -16.76 -3.10
CA ASP A 2 -13.51 -17.82 -2.29
C ASP A 2 -14.47 -17.27 -1.22
N ALA A 3 -14.11 -16.15 -0.58
CA ALA A 3 -14.93 -15.55 0.46
C ALA A 3 -14.79 -14.02 0.51
N VAL A 4 -15.90 -13.35 0.80
CA VAL A 4 -16.00 -11.91 1.09
C VAL A 4 -16.56 -11.76 2.51
N VAL A 5 -15.85 -11.03 3.36
CA VAL A 5 -16.30 -10.70 4.71
C VAL A 5 -16.46 -9.20 4.81
N LEU A 6 -17.66 -8.75 5.22
CA LEU A 6 -17.94 -7.33 5.43
C LEU A 6 -18.80 -7.17 6.68
N SER A 7 -18.21 -6.51 7.68
CA SER A 7 -18.94 -6.08 8.87
C SER A 7 -19.04 -4.56 8.87
N THR A 8 -20.26 -4.03 8.97
CA THR A 8 -20.53 -2.60 9.05
C THR A 8 -21.39 -2.27 10.26
N GLN A 9 -21.03 -1.21 10.97
CA GLN A 9 -21.87 -0.64 12.02
C GLN A 9 -23.16 -0.11 11.38
N HIS A 10 -24.29 -0.21 12.07
CA HIS A 10 -25.58 0.21 11.54
C HIS A 10 -26.51 0.78 12.61
N ASP A 11 -27.52 1.52 12.14
CA ASP A 11 -28.61 2.01 12.96
C ASP A 11 -29.44 0.83 13.52
N PRO A 12 -29.89 0.87 14.79
CA PRO A 12 -30.67 -0.20 15.40
C PRO A 12 -32.01 -0.49 14.72
N ASP A 13 -32.56 0.45 13.96
CA ASP A 13 -33.85 0.30 13.27
C ASP A 13 -33.73 -0.44 11.92
N VAL A 14 -32.50 -0.63 11.42
CA VAL A 14 -32.25 -1.39 10.19
C VAL A 14 -32.24 -2.88 10.48
N SER A 15 -33.10 -3.64 9.78
CA SER A 15 -33.13 -5.10 9.91
C SER A 15 -31.86 -5.72 9.31
N LEU A 16 -31.42 -6.87 9.86
CA LEU A 16 -30.24 -7.57 9.34
C LEU A 16 -30.42 -7.97 7.87
N LYS A 17 -31.65 -8.35 7.47
CA LYS A 17 -31.96 -8.73 6.10
C LYS A 17 -31.74 -7.57 5.14
N ASP A 18 -32.33 -6.41 5.44
CA ASP A 18 -32.22 -5.22 4.58
C ASP A 18 -30.77 -4.74 4.51
N LEU A 19 -30.02 -4.82 5.62
CA LEU A 19 -28.59 -4.53 5.64
C LEU A 19 -27.79 -5.47 4.75
N GLN A 20 -28.06 -6.78 4.82
CA GLN A 20 -27.35 -7.77 4.02
C GLN A 20 -27.61 -7.58 2.52
N GLU A 21 -28.85 -7.31 2.15
CA GLU A 21 -29.25 -6.99 0.78
C GLU A 21 -28.56 -5.71 0.29
N ALA A 22 -28.64 -4.62 1.05
CA ALA A 22 -28.00 -3.36 0.69
C ALA A 22 -26.47 -3.46 0.57
N VAL A 23 -25.80 -4.15 1.51
CA VAL A 23 -24.35 -4.37 1.43
C VAL A 23 -23.99 -5.19 0.19
N MET A 24 -24.80 -6.18 -0.17
CA MET A 24 -24.54 -6.99 -1.36
C MET A 24 -24.68 -6.16 -2.65
N GLU A 25 -25.82 -5.48 -2.83
CA GLU A 25 -26.16 -4.78 -4.07
C GLU A 25 -25.43 -3.45 -4.23
N GLU A 26 -25.23 -2.71 -3.14
CA GLU A 26 -24.70 -1.33 -3.20
C GLU A 26 -23.21 -1.24 -2.88
N ILE A 27 -22.60 -2.29 -2.31
CA ILE A 27 -21.17 -2.28 -1.92
C ILE A 27 -20.39 -3.41 -2.59
N ILE A 28 -20.78 -4.67 -2.39
CA ILE A 28 -19.96 -5.81 -2.84
C ILE A 28 -20.01 -5.94 -4.36
N LYS A 29 -21.20 -6.01 -4.96
CA LYS A 29 -21.37 -6.19 -6.41
C LYS A 29 -20.82 -5.03 -7.25
N PRO A 30 -20.97 -3.75 -6.85
CA PRO A 30 -20.42 -2.64 -7.64
C PRO A 30 -18.89 -2.55 -7.58
N VAL A 31 -18.27 -3.08 -6.53
CA VAL A 31 -16.81 -2.98 -6.30
C VAL A 31 -16.05 -4.18 -6.86
N LEU A 32 -16.57 -5.40 -6.72
CA LEU A 32 -15.88 -6.61 -7.15
C LEU A 32 -16.21 -6.95 -8.61
N PRO A 33 -15.20 -7.20 -9.48
CA PRO A 33 -15.45 -7.66 -10.84
C PRO A 33 -16.29 -8.94 -10.85
N ALA A 34 -17.40 -8.93 -11.61
CA ALA A 34 -18.34 -10.05 -11.64
C ALA A 34 -17.69 -11.38 -12.05
N ASN A 35 -16.68 -11.34 -12.93
CA ASN A 35 -15.93 -12.51 -13.38
C ASN A 35 -15.00 -13.11 -12.31
N TRP A 36 -14.84 -12.46 -11.16
CA TRP A 36 -14.09 -13.00 -10.02
C TRP A 36 -14.99 -13.73 -9.02
N LEU A 37 -16.31 -13.55 -9.14
CA LEU A 37 -17.33 -14.17 -8.29
C LEU A 37 -17.86 -15.44 -8.97
N HIS A 38 -18.13 -16.48 -8.18
CA HIS A 38 -18.68 -17.74 -8.65
C HIS A 38 -19.75 -18.24 -7.69
N GLU A 39 -20.51 -19.26 -8.09
CA GLU A 39 -21.61 -19.81 -7.25
C GLU A 39 -21.13 -20.28 -5.87
N GLY A 40 -19.88 -20.75 -5.79
CA GLY A 40 -19.24 -21.15 -4.53
C GLY A 40 -18.68 -20.01 -3.67
N THR A 41 -18.76 -18.74 -4.10
CA THR A 41 -18.24 -17.61 -3.32
C THR A 41 -19.07 -17.41 -2.05
N LYS A 42 -18.39 -17.40 -0.89
CA LYS A 42 -19.03 -17.24 0.42
C LYS A 42 -19.15 -15.76 0.78
N TYR A 43 -20.30 -15.34 1.27
CA TYR A 43 -20.53 -13.97 1.74
C TYR A 43 -20.86 -13.96 3.23
N HIS A 44 -20.02 -13.31 4.01
CA HIS A 44 -20.20 -13.15 5.45
C HIS A 44 -20.47 -11.67 5.76
N ILE A 45 -21.75 -11.29 5.69
CA ILE A 45 -22.19 -9.91 5.95
C ILE A 45 -22.80 -9.82 7.35
N ASN A 46 -22.17 -9.02 8.22
CA ASN A 46 -22.49 -8.91 9.64
C ASN A 46 -22.78 -10.29 10.30
N PRO A 47 -21.81 -11.24 10.29
CA PRO A 47 -22.06 -12.64 10.69
C PRO A 47 -22.47 -12.81 12.16
N THR A 48 -22.19 -11.82 13.01
CA THR A 48 -22.61 -11.79 14.43
C THR A 48 -24.02 -11.23 14.61
N GLY A 49 -24.70 -10.85 13.53
CA GLY A 49 -25.99 -10.18 13.54
C GLY A 49 -25.86 -8.67 13.77
N ARG A 50 -26.23 -8.20 14.96
CA ARG A 50 -26.28 -6.76 15.26
C ARG A 50 -24.90 -6.18 15.49
N PHE A 51 -24.61 -5.04 14.87
CA PHE A 51 -23.42 -4.25 15.12
C PHE A 51 -23.78 -2.76 15.29
N ILE A 52 -24.31 -2.42 16.46
CA ILE A 52 -24.84 -1.07 16.76
C ILE A 52 -23.79 -0.18 17.43
N ILE A 53 -23.08 -0.71 18.43
CA ILE A 53 -22.02 0.02 19.13
C ILE A 53 -20.71 -0.24 18.39
N GLY A 54 -20.00 0.83 18.04
CA GLY A 54 -18.76 0.79 17.28
C GLY A 54 -17.90 2.01 17.53
N GLY A 55 -16.86 2.18 16.72
CA GLY A 55 -15.86 3.23 16.92
C GLY A 55 -15.12 3.11 18.27
N PRO A 56 -14.54 4.21 18.77
CA PRO A 56 -13.74 4.22 20.00
C PRO A 56 -14.49 3.76 21.27
N VAL A 57 -15.83 3.82 21.26
CA VAL A 57 -16.66 3.35 22.37
C VAL A 57 -16.64 1.82 22.48
N GLY A 58 -16.56 1.12 21.34
CA GLY A 58 -16.56 -0.35 21.29
C GLY A 58 -15.17 -0.98 21.25
N ASP A 59 -14.18 -0.31 20.67
CA ASP A 59 -12.81 -0.81 20.57
C ASP A 59 -11.79 0.34 20.52
N ALA A 60 -10.75 0.27 21.36
CA ALA A 60 -9.77 1.34 21.48
C ALA A 60 -8.83 1.39 20.26
N GLY A 61 -8.82 2.51 19.56
CA GLY A 61 -7.94 2.76 18.42
C GLY A 61 -6.59 3.35 18.83
N LEU A 62 -5.50 2.87 18.21
CA LEU A 62 -4.17 3.47 18.35
C LEU A 62 -3.51 3.64 16.97
N THR A 63 -2.79 4.75 16.79
CA THR A 63 -2.00 5.02 15.58
C THR A 63 -1.01 3.89 15.31
N GLY A 64 -0.91 3.46 14.05
CA GLY A 64 0.05 2.43 13.65
C GLY A 64 -0.38 0.98 13.92
N ARG A 65 -1.66 0.73 14.25
CA ARG A 65 -2.20 -0.63 14.43
C ARG A 65 -2.84 -1.24 13.18
N LYS A 66 -2.58 -0.64 12.01
CA LYS A 66 -3.12 -1.07 10.70
C LYS A 66 -2.06 -1.10 9.59
N ILE A 67 -0.78 -1.23 9.94
CA ILE A 67 0.35 -1.14 8.98
C ILE A 67 0.27 -2.10 7.78
N ILE A 68 -0.33 -3.28 7.94
CA ILE A 68 -0.53 -4.23 6.83
C ILE A 68 -1.69 -3.81 5.93
N VAL A 69 -2.73 -3.20 6.50
CA VAL A 69 -3.84 -2.58 5.74
C VAL A 69 -3.35 -1.33 5.01
N ASP A 70 -2.46 -0.56 5.62
CA ASP A 70 -1.87 0.65 5.01
C ASP A 70 -0.98 0.33 3.80
N THR A 71 -0.50 -0.91 3.68
CA THR A 71 0.50 -1.33 2.67
C THR A 71 -0.04 -2.34 1.66
N TYR A 72 0.35 -3.61 1.78
CA TYR A 72 0.21 -4.60 0.71
C TYR A 72 -0.69 -5.78 1.09
N GLY A 73 -1.47 -5.67 2.17
CA GLY A 73 -2.43 -6.71 2.57
C GLY A 73 -1.79 -8.08 2.86
N GLY A 74 -0.51 -8.10 3.21
CA GLY A 74 0.26 -9.33 3.47
C GLY A 74 0.98 -9.91 2.25
N MET A 75 0.83 -9.33 1.06
CA MET A 75 1.50 -9.80 -0.16
C MET A 75 3.02 -9.57 -0.16
N ALA A 76 3.47 -8.54 0.55
CA ALA A 76 4.88 -8.16 0.67
C ALA A 76 5.30 -8.02 2.14
N ARG A 77 6.60 -8.14 2.39
CA ARG A 77 7.16 -8.03 3.75
C ARG A 77 7.07 -6.59 4.26
N HIS A 78 6.92 -6.44 5.58
CA HIS A 78 6.82 -5.12 6.23
C HIS A 78 7.94 -4.93 7.27
N GLY A 79 8.61 -3.78 7.25
CA GLY A 79 9.72 -3.46 8.17
C GLY A 79 9.29 -3.03 9.59
N GLY A 80 8.01 -3.14 9.93
CA GLY A 80 7.44 -2.81 11.25
C GLY A 80 7.09 -1.33 11.51
N GLY A 81 7.71 -0.37 10.83
CA GLY A 81 7.47 1.07 11.06
C GLY A 81 6.09 1.58 10.60
N ALA A 82 5.31 2.18 11.51
CA ALA A 82 4.04 2.83 11.15
C ALA A 82 4.24 4.14 10.36
N PHE A 83 3.21 4.59 9.62
CA PHE A 83 3.28 5.82 8.83
C PHE A 83 2.67 7.04 9.50
N SER A 84 1.38 6.98 9.86
CA SER A 84 0.59 8.13 10.36
C SER A 84 1.22 8.80 11.59
N GLY A 85 1.16 10.14 11.64
CA GLY A 85 1.76 10.95 12.71
C GLY A 85 3.26 11.28 12.57
N LYS A 86 3.95 10.76 11.56
CA LYS A 86 5.38 11.01 11.33
C LYS A 86 5.63 12.02 10.22
N ASP A 87 6.48 13.01 10.43
CA ASP A 87 6.97 13.86 9.34
C ASP A 87 7.94 13.09 8.42
N PRO A 88 8.21 13.56 7.19
CA PRO A 88 8.95 12.78 6.20
C PRO A 88 10.46 12.65 6.47
N SER A 89 10.99 13.25 7.55
CA SER A 89 12.33 12.93 8.03
C SER A 89 12.43 11.52 8.62
N LYS A 90 11.29 10.87 8.93
CA LYS A 90 11.24 9.53 9.51
C LYS A 90 11.18 8.51 8.38
N VAL A 91 12.27 7.76 8.21
CA VAL A 91 12.45 6.80 7.12
C VAL A 91 11.39 5.70 7.09
N ASP A 92 10.76 5.39 8.22
CA ASP A 92 9.59 4.51 8.27
C ASP A 92 8.52 4.88 7.24
N ARG A 93 8.30 6.19 7.02
CA ARG A 93 7.35 6.69 6.01
C ARG A 93 8.05 6.98 4.69
N SER A 94 9.08 7.82 4.70
CA SER A 94 9.66 8.33 3.44
C SER A 94 10.36 7.25 2.64
N ALA A 95 11.06 6.31 3.29
CA ALA A 95 11.70 5.20 2.60
C ALA A 95 10.69 4.15 2.12
N ALA A 96 9.62 3.87 2.90
CA ALA A 96 8.54 3.00 2.43
C ALA A 96 7.82 3.55 1.19
N TYR A 97 7.63 4.87 1.13
CA TYR A 97 7.07 5.52 -0.06
C TYR A 97 8.04 5.45 -1.24
N ALA A 98 9.33 5.68 -1.00
CA ALA A 98 10.32 5.58 -2.07
C ALA A 98 10.51 4.15 -2.58
N THR A 99 10.46 3.13 -1.72
CA THR A 99 10.52 1.73 -2.20
C THR A 99 9.27 1.34 -2.98
N ARG A 100 8.08 1.86 -2.62
CA ARG A 100 6.89 1.77 -3.47
C ARG A 100 7.13 2.41 -4.83
N TYR A 101 7.63 3.64 -4.86
CA TYR A 101 7.93 4.38 -6.09
C TYR A 101 8.92 3.65 -6.98
N VAL A 102 10.02 3.15 -6.41
CA VAL A 102 11.05 2.37 -7.10
C VAL A 102 10.45 1.09 -7.68
N ALA A 103 9.79 0.26 -6.87
CA ALA A 103 9.21 -1.02 -7.32
C ALA A 103 8.15 -0.80 -8.41
N LYS A 104 7.31 0.23 -8.28
CA LYS A 104 6.29 0.58 -9.29
C LYS A 104 6.93 1.01 -10.61
N ASN A 105 8.01 1.80 -10.56
CA ASN A 105 8.73 2.23 -11.77
C ASN A 105 9.48 1.07 -12.45
N ILE A 106 10.07 0.14 -11.69
CA ILE A 106 10.69 -1.07 -12.24
C ILE A 106 9.67 -1.91 -13.02
N VAL A 107 8.49 -2.13 -12.43
CA VAL A 107 7.42 -2.89 -13.10
C VAL A 107 6.86 -2.12 -14.31
N ALA A 108 6.64 -0.81 -14.18
CA ALA A 108 6.14 0.04 -15.27
C ALA A 108 7.15 0.15 -16.44
N ALA A 109 8.46 0.08 -16.17
CA ALA A 109 9.51 0.00 -17.18
C ALA A 109 9.54 -1.36 -17.91
N GLY A 110 8.77 -2.33 -17.44
CA GLY A 110 8.79 -3.70 -17.96
C GLY A 110 10.07 -4.44 -17.62
N LEU A 111 10.82 -4.03 -16.60
CA LEU A 111 12.02 -4.73 -16.12
C LEU A 111 11.67 -6.01 -15.36
N ALA A 112 10.47 -6.10 -14.77
CA ALA A 112 9.94 -7.28 -14.10
C ALA A 112 8.40 -7.21 -14.03
N ASP A 113 7.73 -8.37 -13.89
CA ASP A 113 6.28 -8.41 -13.64
C ASP A 113 5.96 -8.23 -12.14
N ARG A 114 6.91 -8.58 -11.27
CA ARG A 114 6.82 -8.43 -9.82
C ARG A 114 8.17 -7.97 -9.27
N CYS A 115 8.16 -7.02 -8.35
CA CYS A 115 9.37 -6.52 -7.70
C CYS A 115 9.10 -6.21 -6.21
N GLU A 116 9.97 -6.69 -5.33
CA GLU A 116 10.04 -6.28 -3.92
C GLU A 116 11.40 -5.61 -3.67
N ILE A 117 11.38 -4.50 -2.92
CA ILE A 117 12.56 -3.72 -2.54
C ILE A 117 12.62 -3.61 -1.03
N GLN A 118 13.77 -3.94 -0.44
CA GLN A 118 14.06 -3.68 0.97
C GLN A 118 15.21 -2.68 1.11
N VAL A 119 15.04 -1.73 2.02
CA VAL A 119 16.10 -0.78 2.42
C VAL A 119 16.19 -0.72 3.93
N SER A 120 17.39 -0.48 4.46
CA SER A 120 17.62 -0.28 5.90
C SER A 120 18.50 0.94 6.15
N TYR A 121 18.40 1.53 7.34
CA TYR A 121 19.17 2.71 7.73
C TYR A 121 19.69 2.55 9.16
N ALA A 122 20.87 3.13 9.41
CA ALA A 122 21.37 3.38 10.75
C ALA A 122 21.09 4.85 11.14
N ILE A 123 20.73 5.10 12.41
CA ILE A 123 20.46 6.45 12.89
C ILE A 123 21.70 7.35 12.70
N GLY A 124 21.52 8.52 12.10
CA GLY A 124 22.60 9.46 11.82
C GLY A 124 23.43 9.17 10.56
N VAL A 125 23.19 8.05 9.87
CA VAL A 125 23.84 7.71 8.60
C VAL A 125 22.90 8.07 7.45
N ALA A 126 23.39 8.84 6.47
CA ALA A 126 22.58 9.29 5.34
C ALA A 126 22.32 8.18 4.32
N GLU A 127 23.34 7.39 4.01
CA GLU A 127 23.24 6.30 3.05
C GLU A 127 22.48 5.10 3.67
N PRO A 128 21.65 4.40 2.89
CA PRO A 128 21.08 3.13 3.32
C PRO A 128 22.19 2.13 3.68
N THR A 129 22.03 1.43 4.80
CA THR A 129 22.94 0.35 5.21
C THR A 129 22.79 -0.89 4.34
N SER A 130 21.62 -1.08 3.74
CA SER A 130 21.39 -2.10 2.71
C SER A 130 20.33 -1.67 1.73
N ILE A 131 20.43 -2.18 0.51
CA ILE A 131 19.39 -2.20 -0.52
C ILE A 131 19.34 -3.64 -1.01
N SER A 132 18.15 -4.20 -1.19
CA SER A 132 17.97 -5.54 -1.77
C SER A 132 16.77 -5.51 -2.70
N VAL A 133 16.93 -6.13 -3.87
CA VAL A 133 15.91 -6.29 -4.91
C VAL A 133 15.57 -7.77 -5.04
N ASN A 134 14.29 -8.09 -5.20
CA ASN A 134 13.84 -9.43 -5.56
C ASN A 134 12.73 -9.36 -6.61
N THR A 135 12.99 -9.88 -7.81
CA THR A 135 11.98 -9.90 -8.90
C THR A 135 11.19 -11.21 -8.97
N PHE A 136 11.41 -12.13 -8.04
CA PHE A 136 10.74 -13.44 -7.96
C PHE A 136 10.83 -14.25 -9.26
N GLY A 137 11.95 -14.11 -9.99
CA GLY A 137 12.19 -14.79 -11.27
C GLY A 137 11.46 -14.17 -12.46
N THR A 138 10.82 -13.01 -12.30
CA THR A 138 10.13 -12.30 -13.39
C THR A 138 10.98 -11.20 -14.04
N GLY A 139 12.20 -10.96 -13.53
CA GLY A 139 13.11 -9.96 -14.05
C GLY A 139 13.64 -10.28 -15.44
N LYS A 140 13.71 -9.26 -16.31
CA LYS A 140 14.39 -9.32 -17.61
C LYS A 140 15.90 -9.13 -17.50
N LEU A 141 16.36 -8.62 -16.36
CA LEU A 141 17.76 -8.50 -15.98
C LEU A 141 17.97 -9.18 -14.62
N PRO A 142 19.20 -9.63 -14.30
CA PRO A 142 19.54 -10.10 -12.95
C PRO A 142 19.22 -9.04 -11.89
N ASP A 143 18.78 -9.48 -10.71
CA ASP A 143 18.37 -8.59 -9.62
C ASP A 143 19.50 -7.63 -9.20
N GLU A 144 20.76 -8.05 -9.30
CA GLU A 144 21.93 -7.20 -9.00
C GLU A 144 22.07 -6.03 -10.00
N LYS A 145 21.72 -6.25 -11.27
CA LYS A 145 21.71 -5.18 -12.28
C LYS A 145 20.57 -4.20 -12.03
N ILE A 146 19.40 -4.72 -11.61
CA ILE A 146 18.27 -3.87 -11.25
C ILE A 146 18.62 -3.05 -9.99
N GLU A 147 19.28 -3.64 -8.99
CA GLU A 147 19.78 -2.91 -7.82
C GLU A 147 20.74 -1.77 -8.22
N ALA A 148 21.64 -2.00 -9.17
CA ALA A 148 22.54 -0.96 -9.67
C ALA A 148 21.77 0.21 -10.30
N LEU A 149 20.74 -0.08 -11.11
CA LEU A 149 19.85 0.95 -11.67
C LEU A 149 19.09 1.71 -10.57
N VAL A 150 18.67 1.04 -9.51
CA VAL A 150 18.04 1.71 -8.36
C VAL A 150 18.99 2.73 -7.74
N ARG A 151 20.25 2.36 -7.53
CA ARG A 151 21.27 3.26 -6.97
C ARG A 151 21.59 4.45 -7.88
N GLU A 152 21.55 4.24 -9.19
CA GLU A 152 21.84 5.27 -10.18
C GLU A 152 20.70 6.30 -10.31
N HIS A 153 19.45 5.84 -10.34
CA HIS A 153 18.31 6.69 -10.68
C HIS A 153 17.56 7.29 -9.50
N PHE A 154 17.76 6.78 -8.28
CA PHE A 154 17.01 7.17 -7.09
C PHE A 154 17.94 7.56 -5.93
N ASP A 155 17.81 8.80 -5.44
CA ASP A 155 18.51 9.25 -4.24
C ASP A 155 17.76 8.76 -2.99
N LEU A 156 18.23 7.65 -2.42
CA LEU A 156 17.62 7.01 -1.25
C LEU A 156 18.11 7.58 0.09
N ARG A 157 18.90 8.66 0.11
CA ARG A 157 19.24 9.33 1.38
C ARG A 157 18.01 10.08 1.90
N PRO A 158 17.79 10.23 3.22
CA PRO A 158 16.59 10.88 3.76
C PRO A 158 16.22 12.24 3.15
N LYS A 159 17.22 13.08 2.85
CA LYS A 159 17.00 14.37 2.17
C LYS A 159 16.60 14.19 0.70
N GLY A 160 17.21 13.22 0.01
CA GLY A 160 16.86 12.79 -1.34
C GLY A 160 15.42 12.30 -1.43
N LEU A 161 15.01 11.42 -0.50
CA LEU A 161 13.63 10.92 -0.40
C LEU A 161 12.60 12.06 -0.34
N ILE A 162 12.86 13.05 0.53
CA ILE A 162 11.98 14.21 0.71
C ILE A 162 11.87 15.06 -0.56
N ALA A 163 13.00 15.32 -1.22
CA ALA A 163 13.06 16.17 -2.40
C ALA A 163 12.47 15.46 -3.63
N MET A 164 12.86 14.20 -3.86
CA MET A 164 12.40 13.37 -4.98
C MET A 164 10.87 13.22 -4.99
N LEU A 165 10.26 13.08 -3.82
CA LEU A 165 8.82 12.86 -3.68
C LEU A 165 8.05 14.11 -3.23
N ASP A 166 8.70 15.28 -3.14
CA ASP A 166 8.08 16.54 -2.69
C ASP A 166 7.20 16.37 -1.44
N LEU A 167 7.83 15.86 -0.36
CA LEU A 167 7.11 15.39 0.83
C LEU A 167 6.83 16.50 1.86
N LYS A 168 7.44 17.69 1.75
CA LYS A 168 7.23 18.79 2.71
C LYS A 168 5.97 19.60 2.40
N ARG A 169 4.83 18.90 2.31
CA ARG A 169 3.51 19.44 2.00
C ARG A 169 2.43 18.79 2.88
N PRO A 170 1.28 19.44 3.11
CA PRO A 170 0.20 18.91 3.94
C PRO A 170 -0.66 17.87 3.21
N ILE A 171 -0.04 16.80 2.69
CA ILE A 171 -0.69 15.82 1.79
C ILE A 171 -1.19 14.53 2.47
N TYR A 172 -0.89 14.35 3.76
CA TYR A 172 -0.93 13.03 4.39
C TYR A 172 -2.29 12.60 4.94
N ARG A 173 -3.23 13.51 5.18
CA ARG A 173 -4.52 13.13 5.79
C ARG A 173 -5.28 12.11 4.91
N LYS A 174 -5.17 12.25 3.59
CA LYS A 174 -5.80 11.37 2.60
C LYS A 174 -5.22 9.95 2.59
N THR A 175 -4.01 9.75 3.12
CA THR A 175 -3.35 8.43 3.13
C THR A 175 -3.77 7.58 4.34
N ALA A 176 -4.28 8.20 5.41
CA ALA A 176 -4.51 7.55 6.71
C ALA A 176 -5.72 6.60 6.75
N ALA A 177 -6.43 6.43 5.63
CA ALA A 177 -7.48 5.45 5.41
C ALA A 177 -7.45 4.99 3.95
N TYR A 178 -7.91 3.75 3.70
CA TYR A 178 -7.96 3.12 2.38
C TYR A 178 -6.59 2.89 1.72
N GLY A 179 -5.54 2.76 2.53
CA GLY A 179 -4.19 2.44 2.06
C GLY A 179 -3.39 3.65 1.59
N HIS A 180 -2.07 3.54 1.78
CA HIS A 180 -1.10 4.52 1.33
C HIS A 180 -0.65 4.31 -0.12
N PHE A 181 -0.87 3.11 -0.67
CA PHE A 181 -0.38 2.69 -1.98
C PHE A 181 -1.53 2.25 -2.89
N GLY A 182 -1.29 2.31 -4.21
CA GLY A 182 -2.24 1.85 -5.24
C GLY A 182 -3.35 2.84 -5.58
N ARG A 183 -3.26 4.09 -5.14
CA ARG A 183 -4.24 5.15 -5.40
C ARG A 183 -3.62 6.26 -6.24
N GLU A 184 -4.26 6.58 -7.36
CA GLU A 184 -3.81 7.66 -8.26
C GLU A 184 -4.37 9.00 -7.80
N ASP A 185 -3.78 9.56 -6.75
CA ASP A 185 -4.03 10.93 -6.28
C ASP A 185 -2.82 11.81 -6.67
N PRO A 186 -3.02 13.02 -7.23
CA PRO A 186 -1.92 13.91 -7.61
C PRO A 186 -0.90 14.21 -6.50
N ASP A 187 -1.33 14.15 -5.24
CA ASP A 187 -0.48 14.35 -4.09
C ASP A 187 0.41 13.14 -3.74
N PHE A 188 0.07 11.95 -4.23
CA PHE A 188 0.79 10.71 -3.95
C PHE A 188 1.90 10.54 -4.99
N SER A 189 2.93 11.38 -4.88
CA SER A 189 4.09 11.40 -5.77
C SER A 189 4.77 10.04 -5.93
N TRP A 190 4.73 9.19 -4.89
CA TRP A 190 5.28 7.84 -4.92
C TRP A 190 4.49 6.85 -5.78
N GLU A 191 3.32 7.24 -6.29
CA GLU A 191 2.54 6.44 -7.25
C GLU A 191 2.83 6.82 -8.71
N ARG A 192 3.68 7.83 -8.96
CA ARG A 192 4.07 8.19 -10.33
C ARG A 192 5.00 7.14 -10.93
N THR A 193 4.98 7.03 -12.25
CA THR A 193 5.84 6.12 -13.04
C THR A 193 6.76 6.90 -14.00
N ASP A 194 7.17 8.09 -13.60
CA ASP A 194 7.96 9.05 -14.38
C ASP A 194 9.46 8.70 -14.50
N LYS A 195 9.92 7.64 -13.82
CA LYS A 195 11.26 7.06 -14.01
C LYS A 195 11.25 5.82 -14.92
N ALA A 196 10.07 5.32 -15.30
CA ALA A 196 9.95 4.08 -16.05
C ALA A 196 10.69 4.11 -17.41
N GLU A 197 10.57 5.21 -18.16
CA GLU A 197 11.24 5.35 -19.47
C GLU A 197 12.77 5.36 -19.32
N ALA A 198 13.30 6.10 -18.35
CA ALA A 198 14.73 6.15 -18.07
C ALA A 198 15.27 4.77 -17.65
N LEU A 199 14.51 4.00 -16.87
CA LEU A 199 14.87 2.64 -16.48
C LEU A 199 14.78 1.65 -17.65
N ALA A 200 13.79 1.81 -18.53
CA ALA A 200 13.60 0.94 -19.69
C ALA A 200 14.74 1.07 -20.71
N ALA A 201 15.48 2.19 -20.72
CA ALA A 201 16.66 2.37 -21.56
C ALA A 201 17.82 1.39 -21.24
N ALA A 202 17.72 0.65 -20.12
CA ALA A 202 18.68 -0.39 -19.75
C ALA A 202 18.35 -1.79 -20.31
N LEU A 203 17.19 -1.97 -20.96
CA LEU A 203 16.83 -3.17 -21.73
C LEU A 203 17.46 -3.14 -23.12
#